data_AF-A0A353GJE7-F1
#
_entry.id   AF-A0A353GJE7-F1
#
_cell.length_a   1.000
_cell.length_b   1.000
_cell.length_c   1.000
_cell.angle_alpha   90.00
_cell.angle_beta   90.00
_cell.angle_gamma   90.00
#
_symmetry.space_group_name_H-M   'P 1'
#
loop_
_entity.id
_entity.type
_entity.pdbx_description
1 polymer ?
#
loop_
_entity_poly.entity_id
_entity_poly.type
_entity_poly.pdbx_seq_one_letter_code
_entity_poly.pdbx_strand_id
1 'polypeptide(L)'
;ITWPLIALLFSWWRTEQPQFRNACRLIPFLLFALPLSFIVNMTQASKITPDYQEVLNLSLLQKILLAGNNIVFYIGKLLWPLKHVPFYPRWQINPTHLALYLAPTAIFITLVVLWMLRKRIGRGPFAALMFYLIGLSTILGFVPWSLMTITYTQDHYQYLACIGPFLLFSYAFDTCMLRFVPQPRWVICQTLMFLLLLPLAFIAHKHACLYNDEETLFAENYRIYPTMSDVTLNYGEGLLKNGKLQEALEM
;
A
#
# COMPACT_ATOMS: atom_id res chain seq x y z
N ILE A 1 8.29 12.91 1.08
CA ILE A 1 7.49 13.82 0.21
C ILE A 1 6.05 13.98 0.70
N THR A 2 5.39 12.94 1.21
CA THR A 2 3.96 12.93 1.57
C THR A 2 3.60 13.66 2.89
N TRP A 3 4.53 13.74 3.84
CA TRP A 3 4.31 14.32 5.18
C TRP A 3 3.78 15.77 5.22
N PRO A 4 4.29 16.73 4.43
CA PRO A 4 3.73 18.09 4.42
C PRO A 4 2.26 18.15 4.00
N LEU A 5 1.86 17.30 3.05
CA LEU A 5 0.47 17.19 2.60
C LEU A 5 -0.42 16.60 3.71
N ILE A 6 0.09 15.59 4.42
CA ILE A 6 -0.59 15.01 5.60
C ILE A 6 -0.75 16.07 6.71
N ALA A 7 0.26 16.90 6.97
CA ALA A 7 0.17 17.96 7.97
C ALA A 7 -0.85 19.04 7.60
N LEU A 8 -0.92 19.44 6.32
CA LEU A 8 -1.96 20.34 5.80
C LEU A 8 -3.35 19.74 5.99
N LEU A 9 -3.51 18.47 5.62
CA LEU A 9 -4.76 17.74 5.76
C LEU A 9 -5.20 17.67 7.23
N PHE A 10 -4.27 17.36 8.13
CA PHE A 10 -4.54 17.31 9.56
C PHE A 10 -4.94 18.67 10.13
N SER A 11 -4.27 19.74 9.72
CA SER A 11 -4.65 21.10 10.09
C SER A 11 -6.05 21.44 9.58
N TRP A 12 -6.34 21.19 8.30
CA TRP A 12 -7.66 21.43 7.72
C TRP A 12 -8.76 20.65 8.45
N TRP A 13 -8.48 19.39 8.77
CA TRP A 13 -9.41 18.53 9.50
C TRP A 13 -9.74 19.12 10.88
N ARG A 14 -8.74 19.63 11.61
CA ARG A 14 -8.90 20.18 12.97
C ARG A 14 -9.49 21.59 13.01
N THR A 15 -9.09 22.49 12.12
CA THR A 15 -9.39 23.93 12.23
C THR A 15 -10.23 24.50 11.10
N GLU A 16 -10.73 23.67 10.18
CA GLU A 16 -11.41 24.06 8.91
C GLU A 16 -10.53 24.79 7.90
N GLN A 17 -9.54 25.54 8.38
CA GLN A 17 -8.63 26.32 7.58
C GLN A 17 -7.28 25.59 7.51
N PRO A 18 -6.73 25.37 6.30
CA PRO A 18 -5.38 24.83 6.16
C PRO A 18 -4.37 25.86 6.67
N GLN A 19 -3.68 25.56 7.78
CA GLN A 19 -2.63 26.42 8.31
C GLN A 19 -1.33 26.20 7.52
N PHE A 20 -1.21 26.88 6.38
CA PHE A 20 -0.02 26.82 5.51
C PHE A 20 1.27 27.11 6.27
N ARG A 21 1.24 27.96 7.30
CA ARG A 21 2.40 28.25 8.15
C ARG A 21 3.03 26.99 8.75
N ASN A 22 2.22 26.02 9.19
CA ASN A 22 2.72 24.77 9.76
C ASN A 22 3.30 23.84 8.68
N ALA A 23 2.71 23.84 7.50
CA ALA A 23 3.24 23.10 6.35
C ALA A 23 4.54 23.70 5.82
N CYS A 24 4.66 25.02 5.81
CA CYS A 24 5.89 25.71 5.43
C CYS A 24 7.07 25.36 6.35
N ARG A 25 6.82 25.07 7.63
CA ARG A 25 7.86 24.55 8.54
C ARG A 25 8.41 23.19 8.12
N LEU A 26 7.70 22.47 7.25
CA LEU A 26 8.13 21.19 6.71
C LEU A 26 8.85 21.30 5.36
N ILE A 27 8.98 22.52 4.80
CA ILE A 27 9.75 22.78 3.58
C ILE A 27 11.19 22.27 3.67
N PRO A 28 11.94 22.43 4.78
CA PRO A 28 13.29 21.88 4.88
C PRO A 28 13.34 20.37 4.63
N PHE A 29 12.38 19.60 5.15
CA PHE A 29 12.30 18.16 4.88
C PHE A 29 12.00 17.85 3.42
N LEU A 30 11.23 18.70 2.74
CA LEU A 30 10.93 18.56 1.32
C LEU A 30 12.17 18.89 0.46
N LEU A 31 12.94 19.91 0.86
CA LEU A 31 14.22 20.27 0.24
C LEU A 31 15.26 19.16 0.37
N PHE A 32 15.25 18.36 1.44
CA PHE A 32 16.09 17.16 1.54
C PHE A 32 15.51 15.97 0.78
N ALA A 33 14.19 15.75 0.86
CA ALA A 33 13.56 14.57 0.26
C ALA A 33 13.59 14.58 -1.28
N LEU A 34 13.43 15.74 -1.92
CA LEU A 34 13.41 15.84 -3.39
C LEU A 34 14.76 15.46 -4.04
N PRO A 35 15.91 16.03 -3.63
CA PRO A 35 17.21 15.63 -4.16
C PRO A 35 17.51 14.15 -3.92
N LEU A 36 17.24 13.62 -2.72
CA LEU A 36 17.45 12.20 -2.44
C LEU A 36 16.60 11.31 -3.37
N SER A 37 15.35 11.68 -3.61
CA SER A 37 14.47 10.94 -4.53
C SER A 37 14.96 10.99 -5.97
N PHE A 38 15.58 12.10 -6.39
CA PHE A 38 16.15 12.24 -7.73
C PHE A 38 17.46 11.46 -7.89
N ILE A 39 18.35 11.51 -6.90
CA ILE A 39 19.62 10.79 -6.89
C ILE A 39 19.39 9.28 -7.00
N VAL A 40 18.42 8.74 -6.24
CA VAL A 40 18.06 7.30 -6.29
C VAL A 40 17.49 6.89 -7.67
N ASN A 41 16.85 7.80 -8.40
CA ASN A 41 16.41 7.53 -9.77
C ASN A 41 17.57 7.57 -10.77
N MET A 42 18.52 8.50 -10.61
CA MET A 42 19.68 8.60 -11.51
C MET A 42 20.63 7.41 -11.40
N THR A 43 20.83 6.86 -10.20
CA THR A 43 21.68 5.67 -10.02
C THR A 43 21.08 4.41 -10.63
N GLN A 44 19.77 4.41 -10.91
CA GLN A 44 19.04 3.28 -11.49
C GLN A 44 18.78 3.45 -13.00
N ALA A 45 18.77 4.70 -13.50
CA ALA A 45 18.65 5.01 -14.91
C ALA A 45 19.79 4.45 -15.79
N SER A 46 20.90 4.02 -15.17
CA SER A 46 22.03 3.38 -15.87
C SER A 46 21.75 1.92 -16.30
N LYS A 47 20.61 1.34 -15.92
CA LYS A 47 20.16 0.00 -16.37
C LYS A 47 18.81 0.11 -17.10
N ILE A 48 18.80 0.67 -18.30
CA ILE A 48 17.59 0.71 -19.14
C ILE A 48 17.35 -0.69 -19.70
N THR A 49 16.49 -1.46 -19.04
CA THR A 49 15.95 -2.72 -19.58
C THR A 49 14.67 -2.43 -20.40
N PRO A 50 14.29 -3.31 -21.35
CA PRO A 50 13.03 -3.19 -22.09
C PRO A 50 11.81 -3.04 -21.16
N ASP A 51 11.74 -3.82 -20.08
CA ASP A 51 10.67 -3.74 -19.08
C ASP A 51 10.60 -2.36 -18.40
N TYR A 52 11.76 -1.73 -18.15
CA TYR A 52 11.79 -0.39 -17.58
C TYR A 52 11.24 0.65 -18.56
N GLN A 53 11.54 0.51 -19.86
CA GLN A 53 10.98 1.40 -20.89
C GLN A 53 9.46 1.30 -20.97
N GLU A 54 8.87 0.11 -20.83
CA GLU A 54 7.41 -0.04 -20.79
C GLU A 54 6.78 0.75 -19.64
N VAL A 55 7.37 0.68 -18.45
CA VAL A 55 6.90 1.41 -17.27
C VAL A 55 7.03 2.92 -17.47
N LEU A 56 8.14 3.38 -18.06
CA LEU A 56 8.35 4.81 -18.38
C LEU A 56 7.31 5.32 -19.40
N ASN A 57 6.96 4.48 -20.38
CA ASN A 57 6.08 4.82 -21.50
C ASN A 57 4.58 4.72 -21.17
N LEU A 58 4.21 4.37 -19.94
CA LEU A 58 2.81 4.38 -19.51
C LEU A 58 2.20 5.78 -19.70
N SER A 59 1.12 5.84 -20.48
CA SER A 59 0.34 7.06 -20.67
C SER A 59 -0.28 7.54 -19.35
N LEU A 60 -0.64 8.82 -19.27
CA LEU A 60 -1.29 9.37 -18.08
C LEU A 60 -2.57 8.60 -17.72
N LEU A 61 -3.35 8.18 -18.72
CA LEU A 61 -4.55 7.37 -18.51
C LEU A 61 -4.20 6.01 -17.90
N GLN A 62 -3.21 5.30 -18.43
CA GLN A 62 -2.77 4.01 -17.88
C GLN A 62 -2.25 4.17 -16.44
N LYS A 63 -1.57 5.28 -16.12
CA LYS A 63 -1.15 5.58 -14.75
C LYS A 63 -2.33 5.79 -13.81
N ILE A 64 -3.40 6.46 -14.25
CA ILE A 64 -4.64 6.63 -13.47
C ILE A 64 -5.32 5.27 -13.24
N LEU A 65 -5.41 4.44 -14.27
CA LEU A 65 -5.98 3.08 -14.15
C LEU A 65 -5.14 2.23 -13.19
N LEU A 66 -3.82 2.24 -13.34
CA LEU A 66 -2.88 1.54 -12.47
C LEU A 66 -3.04 1.99 -11.01
N ALA A 67 -3.03 3.29 -10.76
CA ALA A 67 -3.19 3.85 -9.42
C ALA A 67 -4.52 3.43 -8.77
N GLY A 68 -5.62 3.48 -9.53
CA GLY A 68 -6.93 3.05 -9.05
C GLY A 68 -6.95 1.57 -8.66
N ASN A 69 -6.43 0.69 -9.52
CA ASN A 69 -6.37 -0.75 -9.25
C ASN A 69 -5.45 -1.07 -8.07
N ASN A 70 -4.31 -0.38 -7.94
CA ASN A 70 -3.42 -0.51 -6.79
C ASN A 70 -4.11 -0.11 -5.48
N ILE A 71 -4.87 1.00 -5.45
CA ILE A 71 -5.65 1.41 -4.27
C ILE A 71 -6.64 0.32 -3.86
N VAL A 72 -7.41 -0.22 -4.82
CA VAL A 72 -8.40 -1.26 -4.54
C VAL A 72 -7.72 -2.56 -4.08
N PHE A 73 -6.59 -2.93 -4.68
CA PHE A 73 -5.78 -4.08 -4.24
C PHE A 73 -5.35 -3.93 -2.78
N TYR A 74 -4.86 -2.75 -2.39
CA TYR A 74 -4.43 -2.49 -1.02
C TYR A 74 -5.61 -2.52 -0.04
N ILE A 75 -6.74 -1.90 -0.38
CA ILE A 75 -7.97 -2.00 0.43
C ILE A 75 -8.39 -3.47 0.58
N GLY A 76 -8.35 -4.25 -0.51
CA GLY A 76 -8.64 -5.68 -0.49
C GLY A 76 -7.72 -6.45 0.45
N LYS A 77 -6.41 -6.16 0.44
CA LYS A 77 -5.42 -6.75 1.35
C LYS A 77 -5.63 -6.35 2.82
N LEU A 78 -6.21 -5.18 3.10
CA LEU A 78 -6.59 -4.78 4.46
C LEU A 78 -7.84 -5.53 4.95
N LEU A 79 -8.83 -5.72 4.09
CA LEU A 79 -10.08 -6.42 4.44
C LEU A 79 -9.88 -7.93 4.54
N TRP A 80 -9.01 -8.49 3.70
CA TRP A 80 -8.77 -9.92 3.61
C TRP A 80 -7.26 -10.23 3.47
N PRO A 81 -6.53 -10.27 4.61
CA PRO A 81 -5.08 -10.47 4.63
C PRO A 81 -4.72 -11.96 4.49
N LEU A 82 -5.06 -12.57 3.35
CA LEU A 82 -4.58 -13.92 3.02
C LEU A 82 -3.38 -13.87 2.08
N LYS A 83 -2.40 -14.72 2.39
CA LYS A 83 -1.22 -15.05 1.58
C LYS A 83 -0.48 -13.80 1.09
N HIS A 84 0.36 -13.26 1.96
CA HIS A 84 1.30 -12.20 1.62
C HIS A 84 2.53 -12.82 0.96
N VAL A 85 2.88 -12.31 -0.21
CA VAL A 85 4.09 -12.69 -0.95
C VAL A 85 4.88 -11.43 -1.33
N PRO A 86 6.22 -11.52 -1.42
CA PRO A 86 7.05 -10.36 -1.75
C PRO A 86 6.71 -9.68 -3.08
N PHE A 87 6.42 -10.48 -4.12
CA PHE A 87 6.13 -10.02 -5.47
C PHE A 87 4.77 -10.52 -5.94
N TYR A 88 4.02 -9.57 -6.51
CA TYR A 88 2.74 -9.81 -7.14
C TYR A 88 2.89 -9.61 -8.65
N PRO A 89 2.13 -10.33 -9.48
CA PRO A 89 2.16 -10.15 -10.92
C PRO A 89 1.70 -8.73 -11.29
N ARG A 90 2.35 -8.16 -12.30
CA ARG A 90 1.95 -6.86 -12.87
C ARG A 90 0.55 -6.94 -13.48
N TRP A 91 -0.26 -5.91 -13.26
CA TRP A 91 -1.53 -5.73 -13.95
C TRP A 91 -1.31 -5.55 -15.46
N GLN A 92 -2.16 -6.15 -16.28
CA GLN A 92 -2.22 -5.81 -17.69
C GLN A 92 -3.08 -4.54 -17.87
N ILE A 93 -2.42 -3.39 -17.99
CA ILE A 93 -3.10 -2.09 -18.15
C ILE A 93 -3.40 -1.82 -19.63
N ASN A 94 -4.42 -2.50 -20.14
CA ASN A 94 -4.98 -2.22 -21.46
C ASN A 94 -6.24 -1.31 -21.32
N PRO A 95 -6.19 -0.05 -21.82
CA PRO A 95 -7.31 0.90 -21.73
C PRO A 95 -8.60 0.43 -22.39
N THR A 96 -8.60 -0.61 -23.22
CA THR A 96 -9.85 -1.13 -23.80
C THR A 96 -10.68 -1.94 -22.80
N HIS A 97 -10.09 -2.39 -21.69
CA HIS A 97 -10.82 -3.14 -20.67
C HIS A 97 -11.57 -2.21 -19.71
N LEU A 98 -12.89 -2.13 -19.88
CA LEU A 98 -13.77 -1.30 -19.06
C LEU A 98 -13.71 -1.60 -17.55
N ALA A 99 -13.40 -2.85 -17.17
CA ALA A 99 -13.27 -3.24 -15.76
C ALA A 99 -12.19 -2.42 -15.01
N LEU A 100 -11.12 -2.00 -15.71
CA LEU A 100 -10.05 -1.21 -15.09
C LEU A 100 -10.50 0.19 -14.65
N TYR A 101 -11.59 0.70 -15.22
CA TYR A 101 -12.14 2.02 -14.89
C TYR A 101 -12.99 1.98 -13.62
N LEU A 102 -13.51 0.81 -13.23
CA LEU A 102 -14.36 0.67 -12.04
C LEU A 102 -13.65 1.16 -10.78
N ALA A 103 -12.38 0.79 -10.61
CA ALA A 103 -11.57 1.17 -9.46
C ALA A 103 -11.38 2.69 -9.32
N PRO A 104 -10.77 3.41 -10.29
CA PRO A 104 -10.60 4.87 -10.18
C PRO A 104 -11.93 5.62 -10.13
N THR A 105 -12.96 5.17 -10.86
CA THR A 105 -14.30 5.79 -10.81
C THR A 105 -14.94 5.63 -9.43
N ALA A 106 -14.89 4.44 -8.82
CA ALA A 106 -15.42 4.21 -7.48
C ALA A 106 -14.70 5.06 -6.42
N ILE A 107 -13.37 5.18 -6.52
CA ILE A 107 -12.58 6.03 -5.62
C ILE A 107 -12.99 7.50 -5.78
N PHE A 108 -13.10 7.98 -7.02
CA PHE A 108 -13.51 9.35 -7.29
C PHE A 108 -14.92 9.64 -6.74
N ILE A 109 -15.90 8.79 -7.04
CA ILE A 109 -17.27 8.93 -6.51
C ILE A 109 -17.25 8.96 -4.98
N THR A 110 -16.49 8.07 -4.34
CA THR A 110 -16.38 8.02 -2.87
C THR A 110 -15.83 9.33 -2.31
N LEU A 111 -14.80 9.91 -2.93
CA LEU A 111 -14.25 11.20 -2.52
C LEU A 111 -15.27 12.33 -2.64
N VAL A 112 -15.98 12.40 -3.76
CA VAL A 112 -17.00 13.43 -4.00
C VAL A 112 -18.14 13.28 -2.99
N VAL A 113 -18.63 12.07 -2.76
CA VAL A 113 -19.70 11.80 -1.78
C VAL A 113 -19.26 12.17 -0.37
N LEU A 114 -18.07 11.75 0.07
CA LEU A 114 -17.55 12.10 1.40
C LEU A 114 -17.33 13.62 1.54
N TRP A 115 -16.88 14.29 0.48
CA TRP A 115 -16.74 15.74 0.47
C TRP A 115 -18.08 16.45 0.60
N MET A 116 -19.11 16.01 -0.12
CA MET A 116 -20.47 16.57 -0.02
C MET A 116 -21.08 16.33 1.36
N LEU A 117 -20.90 15.14 1.91
CA LEU A 117 -21.44 14.75 3.21
C LEU A 117 -20.63 15.29 4.40
N ARG A 118 -19.47 15.92 4.17
CA ARG A 118 -18.55 16.35 5.25
C ARG A 118 -19.19 17.25 6.32
N LYS A 119 -20.23 18.01 5.95
CA LYS A 119 -20.97 18.87 6.89
C LYS A 119 -21.98 18.09 7.74
N ARG A 120 -22.39 16.89 7.31
CA ARG A 120 -23.36 16.02 8.01
C ARG A 120 -22.68 14.94 8.86
N ILE A 121 -21.68 14.25 8.30
CA ILE A 121 -20.98 13.13 8.96
C ILE A 121 -19.62 13.54 9.56
N GLY A 122 -19.28 14.82 9.51
CA GLY A 122 -17.97 15.35 9.88
C GLY A 122 -16.90 15.17 8.80
N ARG A 123 -15.73 15.78 9.03
CA ARG A 123 -14.59 15.75 8.09
C ARG A 123 -13.69 14.54 8.23
N GLY A 124 -13.86 13.76 9.30
CA GLY A 124 -13.03 12.59 9.63
C GLY A 124 -12.94 11.59 8.48
N PRO A 125 -14.07 11.11 7.93
CA PRO A 125 -14.03 10.13 6.84
C PRO A 125 -13.27 10.58 5.60
N PHE A 126 -13.50 11.81 5.16
CA PHE A 126 -12.77 12.38 4.04
C PHE A 126 -11.28 12.52 4.36
N ALA A 127 -10.93 13.02 5.55
CA ALA A 127 -9.54 13.18 5.97
C ALA A 127 -8.81 11.83 6.06
N ALA A 128 -9.44 10.80 6.59
CA ALA A 128 -8.84 9.47 6.69
C ALA A 128 -8.60 8.84 5.30
N LEU A 129 -9.55 8.99 4.37
CA LEU A 129 -9.35 8.53 2.99
C LEU A 129 -8.27 9.34 2.27
N MET A 130 -8.22 10.66 2.45
CA MET A 130 -7.14 11.48 1.88
C MET A 130 -5.77 11.14 2.46
N PHE A 131 -5.70 10.83 3.77
CA PHE A 131 -4.47 10.35 4.39
C PHE A 131 -3.98 9.07 3.71
N TYR A 132 -4.89 8.13 3.45
CA TYR A 132 -4.58 6.89 2.74
C TYR A 132 -4.03 7.15 1.32
N LEU A 133 -4.74 7.96 0.53
CA LEU A 133 -4.34 8.26 -0.84
C LEU A 133 -3.02 9.03 -0.93
N ILE A 134 -2.81 10.01 -0.04
CA ILE A 134 -1.55 10.76 0.04
C ILE A 134 -0.41 9.83 0.48
N GLY A 135 -0.63 8.96 1.46
CA GLY A 135 0.35 8.00 1.93
C GLY A 135 0.82 7.04 0.83
N LEU A 136 -0.11 6.55 -0.01
CA LEU A 136 0.22 5.67 -1.13
C LEU A 136 0.74 6.41 -2.36
N SER A 137 0.52 7.72 -2.50
CA SER A 137 0.73 8.47 -3.75
C SER A 137 2.10 8.25 -4.42
N THR A 138 3.17 8.09 -3.63
CA THR A 138 4.53 7.87 -4.14
C THR A 138 4.73 6.48 -4.75
N ILE A 139 3.90 5.51 -4.41
CA ILE A 139 4.01 4.11 -4.81
C ILE A 139 2.79 3.62 -5.64
N LEU A 140 1.91 4.54 -6.08
CA LEU A 140 0.77 4.19 -6.93
C LEU A 140 1.12 4.02 -8.41
N GLY A 141 2.35 4.35 -8.82
CA GLY A 141 2.81 4.19 -10.21
C GLY A 141 2.77 5.46 -11.05
N PHE A 142 2.59 6.64 -10.44
CA PHE A 142 2.69 7.92 -11.17
C PHE A 142 4.13 8.25 -11.58
N VAL A 143 5.05 8.00 -10.66
CA VAL A 143 6.50 8.13 -10.85
C VAL A 143 7.07 6.71 -10.92
N PRO A 144 7.84 6.38 -11.98
CA PRO A 144 8.48 5.09 -12.10
C PRO A 144 9.55 4.90 -11.00
N TRP A 145 9.64 3.71 -10.43
CA TRP A 145 10.74 3.27 -9.57
C TRP A 145 11.17 1.85 -9.98
N SER A 146 12.34 1.41 -9.53
CA SER A 146 12.99 0.19 -10.04
C SER A 146 12.20 -1.09 -9.93
N LEU A 147 11.47 -1.31 -8.84
CA LEU A 147 10.69 -2.53 -8.65
C LEU A 147 9.45 -2.61 -9.54
N MET A 148 9.04 -1.52 -10.21
CA MET A 148 7.89 -1.54 -11.12
C MET A 148 8.08 -2.42 -12.35
N THR A 149 9.32 -2.82 -12.69
CA THR A 149 9.57 -3.81 -13.75
C THR A 149 9.12 -5.20 -13.32
N ILE A 150 9.14 -5.48 -12.01
CA ILE A 150 8.82 -6.78 -11.42
C ILE A 150 7.38 -6.80 -10.89
N THR A 151 7.00 -5.81 -10.08
CA THR A 151 5.69 -5.74 -9.42
C THR A 151 5.19 -4.30 -9.28
N TYR A 152 3.87 -4.11 -9.38
CA TYR A 152 3.24 -2.81 -9.13
C TYR A 152 2.77 -2.63 -7.69
N THR A 153 2.66 -3.70 -6.92
CA THR A 153 2.17 -3.68 -5.54
C THR A 153 3.05 -4.55 -4.65
N GLN A 154 3.25 -4.09 -3.42
CA GLN A 154 3.90 -4.83 -2.35
C GLN A 154 3.22 -4.55 -1.02
N ASP A 155 3.14 -5.56 -0.14
CA ASP A 155 2.38 -5.47 1.10
C ASP A 155 2.88 -4.35 2.04
N HIS A 156 4.19 -4.13 2.10
CA HIS A 156 4.78 -3.15 3.04
C HIS A 156 4.55 -1.68 2.62
N TYR A 157 4.20 -1.40 1.37
CA TYR A 157 3.95 -0.05 0.89
C TYR A 157 2.76 0.63 1.58
N GLN A 158 1.78 -0.15 2.04
CA GLN A 158 0.58 0.39 2.68
C GLN A 158 0.68 0.55 4.21
N TYR A 159 1.78 0.15 4.86
CA TYR A 159 1.89 0.13 6.32
C TYR A 159 1.67 1.50 6.97
N LEU A 160 2.16 2.57 6.35
CA LEU A 160 1.89 3.91 6.85
C LEU A 160 0.47 4.36 6.47
N ALA A 161 0.04 4.08 5.24
CA ALA A 161 -1.23 4.56 4.72
C ALA A 161 -2.43 3.95 5.46
N CYS A 162 -2.35 2.67 5.85
CA CYS A 162 -3.45 1.90 6.45
C CYS A 162 -3.98 2.48 7.77
N ILE A 163 -3.24 3.39 8.41
CA ILE A 163 -3.70 4.17 9.56
C ILE A 163 -5.03 4.88 9.25
N GLY A 164 -5.20 5.43 8.04
CA GLY A 164 -6.45 6.09 7.63
C GLY A 164 -7.68 5.15 7.70
N PRO A 165 -7.69 4.05 6.93
CA PRO A 165 -8.74 3.03 7.01
C PRO A 165 -8.97 2.46 8.41
N PHE A 166 -7.91 2.22 9.19
CA PHE A 166 -8.08 1.71 10.57
C PHE A 166 -8.70 2.73 11.52
N LEU A 167 -8.39 4.03 11.37
CA LEU A 167 -9.07 5.09 12.13
C LEU A 167 -10.57 5.14 11.78
N LEU A 168 -10.91 5.00 10.50
CA LEU A 168 -12.30 4.92 10.06
C LEU A 168 -13.03 3.72 10.64
N PHE A 169 -12.37 2.56 10.58
CA PHE A 169 -12.90 1.33 11.15
C PHE A 169 -13.13 1.47 12.67
N SER A 170 -12.16 2.01 13.40
CA SER A 170 -12.28 2.24 14.84
C SER A 170 -13.43 3.20 15.18
N TYR A 171 -13.56 4.30 14.45
CA TYR A 171 -14.66 5.24 14.63
C TYR A 171 -16.03 4.62 14.33
N ALA A 172 -16.14 3.84 13.24
CA ALA A 172 -17.36 3.14 12.90
C ALA A 172 -17.71 2.07 13.94
N PHE A 173 -16.71 1.35 14.46
CA PHE A 173 -16.87 0.36 15.51
C PHE A 173 -17.38 1.00 16.81
N ASP A 174 -16.77 2.11 17.24
CA ASP A 174 -17.19 2.86 18.42
C ASP A 174 -18.63 3.41 18.27
N THR A 175 -18.92 4.01 17.12
CA THR A 175 -20.21 4.69 16.90
C THR A 175 -21.36 3.71 16.68
N CYS A 176 -21.14 2.61 15.95
CA CYS A 176 -22.21 1.70 15.55
C CYS A 176 -22.28 0.44 16.41
N MET A 177 -21.14 -0.21 16.67
CA MET A 177 -21.12 -1.55 17.29
C MET A 177 -21.20 -1.47 18.81
N LEU A 178 -20.49 -0.53 19.45
CA LEU A 178 -20.50 -0.43 20.92
C LEU A 178 -21.87 -0.04 21.51
N ARG A 179 -22.80 0.48 20.69
CA ARG A 179 -24.18 0.75 21.13
C ARG A 179 -24.93 -0.52 21.55
N PHE A 180 -24.61 -1.66 20.93
CA PHE A 180 -25.27 -2.94 21.16
C PHE A 180 -24.57 -3.79 22.23
N VAL A 181 -23.41 -3.35 22.74
CA VAL A 181 -22.62 -4.12 23.73
C VAL A 181 -23.14 -3.86 25.15
N PRO A 182 -23.46 -4.91 25.93
CA PRO A 182 -23.91 -4.79 27.32
C PRO A 182 -22.79 -4.30 28.25
N GLN A 183 -23.15 -3.78 29.43
CA GLN A 183 -22.17 -3.37 30.45
C GLN A 183 -21.65 -4.58 31.25
N PRO A 184 -20.37 -4.61 31.65
CA PRO A 184 -19.32 -3.59 31.45
C PRO A 184 -18.61 -3.73 30.10
N ARG A 185 -18.78 -2.73 29.22
CA ARG A 185 -18.27 -2.75 27.83
C ARG A 185 -16.75 -2.87 27.73
N TRP A 186 -16.03 -2.27 28.68
CA TRP A 186 -14.57 -2.24 28.67
C TRP A 186 -13.95 -3.64 28.80
N VAL A 187 -14.57 -4.55 29.57
CA VAL A 187 -14.11 -5.93 29.72
C VAL A 187 -14.26 -6.65 28.39
N ILE A 188 -15.44 -6.56 27.76
CA ILE A 188 -15.72 -7.18 26.46
C ILE A 188 -14.75 -6.67 25.39
N CYS A 189 -14.51 -5.35 25.34
CA CYS A 189 -13.57 -4.75 24.39
C CYS A 189 -12.14 -5.24 24.62
N GLN A 190 -11.68 -5.31 25.87
CA GLN A 190 -10.36 -5.86 26.19
C GLN A 190 -10.25 -7.32 25.80
N THR A 191 -11.25 -8.15 26.13
CA THR A 191 -11.25 -9.57 25.75
C THR A 191 -11.21 -9.74 24.23
N LEU A 192 -12.03 -9.01 23.48
CA LEU A 192 -12.01 -9.04 22.01
C LEU A 192 -10.68 -8.56 21.44
N MET A 193 -10.09 -7.51 22.03
CA MET A 193 -8.78 -7.01 21.63
C MET A 193 -7.71 -8.08 21.85
N PHE A 194 -7.66 -8.75 23.00
CA PHE A 194 -6.72 -9.84 23.24
C PHE A 194 -6.96 -11.03 22.30
N LEU A 195 -8.22 -11.42 22.11
CA LEU A 195 -8.61 -12.50 21.20
C LEU A 195 -8.21 -12.22 19.75
N LEU A 196 -8.18 -10.94 19.34
CA LEU A 196 -7.75 -10.52 18.01
C LEU A 196 -6.24 -10.37 17.91
N LEU A 197 -5.59 -9.67 18.84
CA LEU A 197 -4.18 -9.30 18.74
C LEU A 197 -3.25 -10.49 18.95
N LEU A 198 -3.58 -11.44 19.83
CA LEU A 198 -2.73 -12.59 20.13
C LEU A 198 -2.51 -13.50 18.90
N PRO A 199 -3.56 -13.97 18.18
CA PRO A 199 -3.35 -14.74 16.96
C PRO A 199 -2.69 -13.91 15.85
N LEU A 200 -3.00 -12.61 15.72
CA LEU A 200 -2.33 -11.73 14.76
C LEU A 200 -0.83 -11.60 15.05
N ALA A 201 -0.44 -11.44 16.31
CA ALA A 201 0.95 -11.37 16.74
C ALA A 201 1.68 -12.69 16.45
N PHE A 202 1.03 -13.83 16.68
CA PHE A 202 1.59 -15.14 16.33
C PHE A 202 1.76 -15.33 14.82
N ILE A 203 0.77 -14.94 14.01
CA ILE A 203 0.86 -14.95 12.55
C ILE A 203 1.98 -14.03 12.07
N ALA A 204 2.06 -12.81 12.61
CA ALA A 204 3.10 -11.86 12.26
C ALA A 204 4.50 -12.37 12.62
N HIS A 205 4.67 -13.02 13.78
CA HIS A 205 5.93 -13.65 14.16
C HIS A 205 6.34 -14.76 13.18
N LYS A 206 5.41 -15.66 12.83
CA LYS A 206 5.66 -16.68 11.81
C LYS A 206 6.01 -16.09 10.46
N HIS A 207 5.35 -15.00 10.08
CA HIS A 207 5.61 -14.32 8.82
C HIS A 207 6.99 -13.64 8.82
N ALA A 208 7.43 -13.09 9.95
CA ALA A 208 8.76 -12.51 10.09
C ALA A 208 9.88 -13.55 9.91
N CYS A 209 9.65 -14.81 10.33
CA CYS A 209 10.62 -15.89 10.10
C CYS A 209 10.86 -16.21 8.61
N LEU A 210 9.95 -15.82 7.70
CA LEU A 210 10.16 -15.97 6.25
C LEU A 210 11.26 -15.05 5.72
N TYR A 211 11.64 -14.00 6.46
CA TYR A 211 12.69 -13.06 6.05
C TYR A 211 14.09 -13.49 6.52
N ASN A 212 14.24 -14.73 7.03
CA ASN A 212 15.53 -15.25 7.49
C ASN A 212 16.51 -15.49 6.34
N ASP A 213 16.01 -15.99 5.21
CA ASP A 213 16.81 -16.29 4.02
C ASP A 213 15.99 -16.14 2.73
N GLU A 214 16.67 -16.06 1.59
CA GLU A 214 16.03 -15.83 0.30
C GLU A 214 15.21 -17.04 -0.18
N GLU A 215 15.61 -18.27 0.15
CA GLU A 215 14.85 -19.46 -0.21
C GLU A 215 13.49 -19.44 0.48
N THR A 216 13.46 -19.28 1.81
CA THR A 216 12.23 -19.27 2.60
C THR A 216 11.32 -18.10 2.24
N LEU A 217 11.90 -16.95 1.87
CA LEU A 217 11.17 -15.77 1.44
C LEU A 217 10.43 -15.99 0.10
N PHE A 218 11.09 -16.62 -0.88
CA PHE A 218 10.54 -16.78 -2.23
C PHE A 218 9.86 -18.13 -2.49
N ALA A 219 10.01 -19.13 -1.61
CA ALA A 219 9.37 -20.45 -1.76
C ALA A 219 7.85 -20.36 -1.98
N GLU A 220 7.13 -19.63 -1.11
CA GLU A 220 5.68 -19.47 -1.25
C GLU A 220 5.33 -18.60 -2.48
N ASN A 221 6.19 -17.63 -2.82
CA ASN A 221 5.99 -16.80 -4.00
C ASN A 221 6.08 -17.63 -5.28
N TYR A 222 7.07 -18.53 -5.39
CA TYR A 222 7.26 -19.44 -6.51
C TYR A 222 6.11 -20.45 -6.60
N ARG A 223 5.65 -20.98 -5.45
CA ARG A 223 4.52 -21.89 -5.40
C ARG A 223 3.23 -21.30 -5.97
N ILE A 224 2.99 -20.00 -5.73
CA ILE A 224 1.78 -19.31 -6.21
C ILE A 224 1.97 -18.76 -7.63
N TYR A 225 3.14 -18.22 -7.94
CA TYR A 225 3.44 -17.55 -9.21
C TYR A 225 4.72 -18.11 -9.86
N PRO A 226 4.75 -19.38 -10.28
CA PRO A 226 5.96 -20.02 -10.82
C PRO A 226 6.38 -19.43 -12.18
N THR A 227 5.45 -18.78 -12.90
CA THR A 227 5.72 -18.20 -14.22
C THR A 227 6.40 -16.83 -14.17
N MET A 228 6.62 -16.26 -12.98
CA MET A 228 7.34 -14.99 -12.84
C MET A 228 8.84 -15.24 -12.84
N SER A 229 9.54 -14.77 -13.88
CA SER A 229 10.98 -14.97 -14.04
C SER A 229 11.79 -14.45 -12.85
N ASP A 230 11.48 -13.25 -12.36
CA ASP A 230 12.16 -12.68 -11.18
C ASP A 230 11.98 -13.54 -9.93
N VAL A 231 10.78 -14.10 -9.72
CA VAL A 231 10.50 -14.98 -8.57
C VAL A 231 11.30 -16.28 -8.68
N THR A 232 11.34 -16.87 -9.88
CA THR A 232 12.09 -18.11 -10.15
C THR A 232 13.59 -17.90 -9.95
N LEU A 233 14.12 -16.78 -10.47
CA LEU A 233 15.54 -16.42 -10.30
C LEU A 233 15.90 -16.21 -8.82
N ASN A 234 15.13 -15.41 -8.09
CA ASN A 234 15.42 -15.16 -6.66
C ASN A 234 15.25 -16.43 -5.81
N TYR A 235 14.29 -17.30 -6.14
CA TYR A 235 14.13 -18.57 -5.44
C TYR A 235 15.28 -19.54 -5.72
N GLY A 236 15.70 -19.66 -6.99
CA GLY A 236 16.86 -20.45 -7.41
C GLY A 236 18.17 -19.96 -6.76
N GLU A 237 18.39 -18.64 -6.70
CA GLU A 237 19.52 -18.07 -5.97
C GLU A 237 19.50 -18.42 -4.47
N GLY A 238 18.32 -18.40 -3.84
CA GLY A 238 18.13 -18.86 -2.47
C GLY A 238 18.51 -20.33 -2.28
N LEU A 239 18.05 -21.21 -3.18
CA LEU A 239 18.40 -22.64 -3.17
C LEU A 239 19.92 -22.87 -3.32
N LEU A 240 20.57 -22.12 -4.21
CA LEU A 240 22.02 -22.18 -4.39
C LEU A 240 22.78 -21.75 -3.12
N LYS A 241 22.35 -20.66 -2.48
CA LYS A 241 22.94 -20.17 -1.22
C LYS A 241 22.80 -21.18 -0.08
N ASN A 242 21.73 -21.97 -0.08
CA ASN A 242 21.49 -23.02 0.91
C ASN A 242 22.09 -24.39 0.51
N GLY A 243 22.86 -24.45 -0.58
CA GLY A 243 23.57 -25.67 -1.01
C GLY A 243 22.72 -26.69 -1.77
N LYS A 244 21.50 -26.34 -2.17
CA LYS A 244 20.55 -27.22 -2.87
C LYS A 244 20.71 -27.14 -4.39
N LEU A 245 21.88 -27.56 -4.87
CA LEU A 245 22.27 -27.43 -6.29
C LEU A 245 21.32 -28.17 -7.26
N GLN A 246 20.85 -29.36 -6.89
CA GLN A 246 19.96 -30.16 -7.74
C GLN A 246 18.60 -29.48 -7.91
N GLU A 247 17.97 -29.05 -6.82
CA GLU A 247 16.69 -28.33 -6.86
C GLU A 247 16.79 -27.02 -7.66
N ALA A 248 17.93 -26.32 -7.58
CA ALA A 248 18.16 -25.09 -8.34
C ALA A 248 18.32 -25.31 -9.85
N LEU A 249 18.82 -26.48 -10.28
CA LEU A 249 18.98 -26.82 -11.70
C LEU A 249 17.67 -27.27 -12.37
N GLU A 250 16.69 -27.68 -11.57
CA GLU A 250 15.36 -28.10 -12.05
C GLU A 250 14.40 -26.92 -12.28
N MET A 251 14.81 -25.69 -11.91
CA MET A 251 14.07 -24.45 -12.09
C MET A 251 14.31 -23.83 -13.47
#